data_AF-A0AAV0UZS9-F1
#
_entry.id   AF-A0AAV0UZS9-F1
#
_cell.length_a   1.000
_cell.length_b   1.000
_cell.length_c   1.000
_cell.angle_alpha   90.00
_cell.angle_beta   90.00
_cell.angle_gamma   90.00
#
_symmetry.space_group_name_H-M   'P 1'
#
loop_
_entity.id
_entity.type
_entity.pdbx_description
1 polymer ?
#
loop_
_entity_poly.entity_id
_entity_poly.type
_entity_poly.pdbx_seq_one_letter_code
_entity_poly.pdbx_strand_id
1 'polypeptide(L)'
;MVTRKLEKMEPSELGLFGNVLAQHGTVLELESEQFALLSRIAAKRVEWLKGEIEELDKLSKTFSWEMPYAGYYEYKEIAEFLRGPQQTMILRGERSSENFSCEARLELCKGKKRERIENFSSLRKAKKFAATCSRNRSPEPSYIAKAIEGDGAFVTITKTRQWFKDTQTNFARYKEELANLSDVSCNVSIA
;
A
#
# COMPACT_ATOMS: atom_id res chain seq x y z
N MET A 1 -26.05 -4.40 14.88
CA MET A 1 -25.07 -5.51 15.00
C MET A 1 -23.74 -5.12 14.37
N VAL A 2 -22.71 -4.92 15.19
CA VAL A 2 -21.32 -4.64 14.73
C VAL A 2 -20.71 -5.85 14.01
N THR A 3 -21.06 -7.06 14.44
CA THR A 3 -20.58 -8.35 13.89
C THR A 3 -20.92 -8.58 12.42
N ARG A 4 -22.13 -8.25 11.96
CA ARG A 4 -22.51 -8.34 10.53
C ARG A 4 -21.75 -7.36 9.63
N LYS A 5 -21.26 -6.23 10.17
CA LYS A 5 -20.40 -5.30 9.42
C LYS A 5 -18.99 -5.87 9.28
N LEU A 6 -18.45 -6.45 10.35
CA LEU A 6 -17.13 -7.08 10.37
C LEU A 6 -17.05 -8.27 9.41
N GLU A 7 -18.11 -9.06 9.28
CA GLU A 7 -18.15 -10.19 8.34
C GLU A 7 -17.93 -9.79 6.87
N LYS A 8 -18.34 -8.57 6.52
CA LYS A 8 -18.27 -8.02 5.15
C LYS A 8 -16.97 -7.26 4.89
N MET A 9 -16.17 -6.99 5.91
CA MET A 9 -14.88 -6.32 5.76
C MET A 9 -13.85 -7.28 5.18
N GLU A 10 -12.91 -6.72 4.42
CA GLU A 10 -11.76 -7.48 3.96
C GLU A 10 -10.92 -7.93 5.17
N PRO A 11 -10.35 -9.15 5.16
CA PRO A 11 -9.58 -9.63 6.28
C PRO A 11 -8.46 -8.67 6.70
N SER A 12 -7.82 -7.98 5.76
CA SER A 12 -6.76 -6.98 6.01
C SER A 12 -7.23 -5.77 6.81
N GLU A 13 -8.50 -5.38 6.69
CA GLU A 13 -9.13 -4.22 7.36
C GLU A 13 -9.56 -4.52 8.80
N LEU A 14 -9.59 -5.80 9.19
CA LEU A 14 -9.97 -6.21 10.54
C LEU A 14 -8.94 -5.75 11.60
N GLY A 15 -7.71 -5.39 11.21
CA GLY A 15 -6.72 -4.78 12.11
C GLY A 15 -6.56 -5.50 13.45
N LEU A 16 -6.59 -4.74 14.55
CA LEU A 16 -6.47 -5.25 15.93
C LEU A 16 -7.70 -6.05 16.41
N PHE A 17 -8.81 -6.11 15.64
CA PHE A 17 -10.00 -6.85 16.07
C PHE A 17 -9.75 -8.36 16.18
N GLY A 18 -8.76 -8.92 15.46
CA GLY A 18 -8.29 -10.29 15.68
C GLY A 18 -7.86 -10.53 17.13
N ASN A 19 -7.11 -9.59 17.72
CA ASN A 19 -6.68 -9.65 19.12
C ASN A 19 -7.85 -9.46 20.10
N VAL A 20 -8.84 -8.63 19.76
CA VAL A 20 -10.03 -8.41 20.60
C VAL A 20 -10.89 -9.68 20.68
N LEU A 21 -11.02 -10.43 19.59
CA LEU A 21 -11.69 -11.74 19.58
C LEU A 21 -10.95 -12.76 20.47
N ALA A 22 -9.62 -12.72 20.48
CA ALA A 22 -8.80 -13.57 21.34
C ALA A 22 -8.92 -13.24 22.83
N GLN A 23 -8.98 -11.94 23.19
CA GLN A 23 -9.06 -11.50 24.59
C GLN A 23 -10.43 -11.70 25.24
N HIS A 24 -11.51 -11.72 24.46
CA HIS A 24 -12.88 -11.76 25.00
C HIS A 24 -13.69 -13.00 24.59
N GLY A 25 -13.17 -13.88 23.74
CA GLY A 25 -13.89 -15.05 23.24
C GLY A 25 -14.33 -16.06 24.31
N THR A 26 -13.67 -16.09 25.46
CA THR A 26 -14.00 -16.96 26.61
C THR A 26 -14.91 -16.32 27.65
N VAL A 27 -15.05 -14.99 27.63
CA VAL A 27 -15.73 -14.20 28.69
C VAL A 27 -17.15 -13.79 28.27
N LEU A 28 -17.43 -13.76 26.98
CA LEU A 28 -18.74 -13.35 26.50
C LEU A 28 -19.68 -14.56 26.48
N GLU A 29 -20.74 -14.52 27.28
CA GLU A 29 -21.95 -15.32 27.08
C GLU A 29 -22.58 -14.94 25.73
N LEU A 30 -21.96 -15.41 24.64
CA LEU A 30 -22.41 -15.20 23.28
C LEU A 30 -23.48 -16.23 22.96
N GLU A 31 -24.59 -15.78 22.40
CA GLU A 31 -25.53 -16.67 21.74
C GLU A 31 -24.79 -17.49 20.67
N SER A 32 -25.19 -18.76 20.50
CA SER A 32 -24.57 -19.70 19.56
C SER A 32 -24.36 -19.12 18.15
N GLU A 33 -25.33 -18.32 17.66
CA GLU A 33 -25.22 -17.64 16.35
C GLU A 33 -24.12 -16.58 16.31
N GLN A 34 -23.95 -15.80 17.38
CA GLN A 34 -22.93 -14.76 17.46
C GLN A 34 -21.54 -15.39 17.55
N PHE A 35 -21.42 -16.47 18.31
CA PHE A 35 -20.19 -17.27 18.37
C PHE A 35 -19.82 -17.82 16.99
N ALA A 36 -20.76 -18.46 16.29
CA ALA A 36 -20.53 -18.99 14.94
C ALA A 36 -20.09 -17.91 13.93
N LEU A 37 -20.65 -16.69 14.02
CA LEU A 37 -20.22 -15.56 13.20
C LEU A 37 -18.78 -15.14 13.50
N LEU A 38 -18.40 -15.06 14.77
CA LEU A 38 -17.04 -14.71 15.19
C LEU A 38 -16.02 -15.78 14.79
N SER A 39 -16.35 -17.06 14.92
CA SER A 39 -15.50 -18.17 14.46
C SER A 39 -15.24 -18.08 12.96
N ARG A 40 -16.26 -17.72 12.15
CA ARG A 40 -16.09 -17.54 10.71
C ARG A 40 -15.22 -16.33 10.36
N ILE A 41 -15.33 -15.23 11.09
CA ILE A 41 -14.46 -14.05 10.93
C ILE A 41 -13.01 -14.41 11.29
N ALA A 42 -12.81 -15.11 12.41
CA ALA A 42 -11.50 -15.55 12.86
C ALA A 42 -10.84 -16.51 11.84
N ALA A 43 -11.60 -17.48 11.30
CA ALA A 43 -11.09 -18.40 10.28
C ALA A 43 -10.61 -17.67 9.02
N LYS A 44 -11.41 -16.71 8.50
CA LYS A 44 -11.00 -15.87 7.37
C LYS A 44 -9.72 -15.08 7.66
N ARG A 45 -9.60 -14.53 8.87
CA ARG A 45 -8.41 -13.78 9.30
C ARG A 45 -7.18 -14.67 9.41
N VAL A 46 -7.31 -15.88 9.96
CA VAL A 46 -6.22 -16.87 10.04
C VAL A 46 -5.72 -17.27 8.65
N GLU A 47 -6.63 -17.55 7.71
CA GLU A 47 -6.26 -17.89 6.34
C GLU A 47 -5.51 -16.74 5.66
N TRP A 48 -6.02 -15.51 5.79
CA TRP A 48 -5.35 -14.32 5.27
C TRP A 48 -3.96 -14.11 5.91
N LEU A 49 -3.84 -14.23 7.24
CA LEU A 49 -2.57 -14.08 7.95
C LEU A 49 -1.52 -15.09 7.48
N LYS A 50 -1.90 -16.35 7.23
CA LYS A 50 -0.99 -17.37 6.72
C LYS A 50 -0.40 -16.98 5.37
N GLY A 51 -1.24 -16.52 4.44
CA GLY A 51 -0.79 -16.06 3.13
C GLY A 51 0.11 -14.82 3.23
N GLU A 52 -0.30 -13.83 4.04
CA GLU A 52 0.44 -12.59 4.21
C GLU A 52 1.81 -12.82 4.87
N ILE A 53 1.89 -13.71 5.87
CA ILE A 53 3.15 -14.11 6.51
C ILE A 53 4.07 -14.80 5.50
N GLU A 54 3.54 -15.68 4.64
CA GLU A 54 4.37 -16.35 3.63
C GLU A 54 5.00 -15.34 2.66
N GLU A 55 4.21 -14.37 2.19
CA GLU A 55 4.69 -13.31 1.31
C GLU A 55 5.70 -12.40 2.02
N LEU A 56 5.41 -11.96 3.25
CA LEU A 56 6.34 -11.14 4.03
C LEU A 56 7.62 -11.90 4.43
N ASP A 57 7.58 -13.21 4.63
CA ASP A 57 8.78 -14.03 4.89
C ASP A 57 9.72 -14.01 3.68
N LYS A 58 9.18 -14.05 2.45
CA LYS A 58 9.97 -13.90 1.22
C LYS A 58 10.62 -12.52 1.15
N LEU A 59 9.90 -11.46 1.55
CA LEU A 59 10.34 -10.07 1.44
C LEU A 59 11.22 -9.57 2.60
N SER A 60 11.08 -10.13 3.80
CA SER A 60 11.76 -9.64 5.01
C SER A 60 13.18 -10.19 5.21
N LYS A 61 13.56 -11.27 4.50
CA LYS A 61 14.85 -11.95 4.64
C LYS A 61 16.05 -11.12 4.20
N THR A 62 15.91 -10.34 3.14
CA THR A 62 17.01 -9.52 2.62
C THR A 62 16.46 -8.21 2.10
N PHE A 63 17.09 -7.11 2.49
CA PHE A 63 16.68 -5.79 2.06
C PHE A 63 16.74 -5.67 0.54
N SER A 64 15.64 -5.23 -0.06
CA SER A 64 15.54 -4.84 -1.47
C SER A 64 15.07 -3.39 -1.58
N TRP A 65 15.32 -2.76 -2.72
CA TRP A 65 14.67 -1.50 -3.10
C TRP A 65 13.36 -1.74 -3.86
N GLU A 66 13.08 -2.96 -4.26
CA GLU A 66 11.83 -3.34 -4.94
C GLU A 66 10.67 -3.28 -3.95
N MET A 67 9.59 -2.59 -4.34
CA MET A 67 8.33 -2.55 -3.59
C MET A 67 7.25 -3.20 -4.46
N PRO A 68 7.04 -4.53 -4.37
CA PRO A 68 6.22 -5.29 -5.31
C PRO A 68 4.76 -4.80 -5.38
N TYR A 69 4.21 -4.40 -4.24
CA TYR A 69 2.84 -3.92 -4.10
C TYR A 69 2.68 -2.43 -4.47
N ALA A 70 3.74 -1.76 -4.92
CA ALA A 70 3.66 -0.35 -5.28
C ALA A 70 2.66 -0.13 -6.44
N GLY A 71 1.47 0.32 -6.07
CA GLY A 71 0.48 0.92 -6.95
C GLY A 71 0.65 2.44 -7.01
N TYR A 72 0.65 3.00 -8.22
CA TYR A 72 0.60 4.44 -8.41
C TYR A 72 -0.29 4.75 -9.62
N TYR A 73 -1.58 4.92 -9.36
CA TYR A 73 -2.65 4.94 -10.36
C TYR A 73 -2.53 6.04 -11.40
N GLU A 74 -1.89 7.16 -11.04
CA GLU A 74 -1.78 8.32 -11.91
C GLU A 74 -0.52 8.32 -12.79
N TYR A 75 0.55 7.62 -12.40
CA TYR A 75 1.83 7.67 -13.13
C TYR A 75 2.50 6.29 -13.18
N LYS A 76 2.33 5.62 -14.32
CA LYS A 76 2.85 4.26 -14.59
C LYS A 76 4.37 4.17 -14.41
N GLU A 77 5.11 5.16 -14.90
CA GLU A 77 6.58 5.21 -14.79
C GLU A 77 7.05 5.21 -13.31
N ILE A 78 6.34 5.94 -12.44
CA ILE A 78 6.65 5.93 -11.00
C ILE A 78 6.32 4.56 -10.40
N ALA A 79 5.19 3.94 -10.77
CA ALA A 79 4.86 2.60 -10.28
C ALA A 79 5.92 1.56 -10.71
N GLU A 80 6.36 1.60 -11.97
CA GLU A 80 7.41 0.72 -12.50
C GLU A 80 8.74 0.93 -11.79
N PHE A 81 9.16 2.19 -11.61
CA PHE A 81 10.34 2.52 -10.82
C PHE A 81 10.24 1.99 -9.39
N LEU A 82 9.09 2.15 -8.73
CA LEU A 82 8.90 1.70 -7.35
C LEU A 82 9.04 0.17 -7.22
N ARG A 83 8.59 -0.59 -8.21
CA ARG A 83 8.75 -2.05 -8.27
C ARG A 83 10.15 -2.51 -8.69
N GLY A 84 10.92 -1.66 -9.38
CA GLY A 84 12.28 -1.97 -9.82
C GLY A 84 13.34 -1.89 -8.72
N PRO A 85 14.59 -2.34 -8.97
CA PRO A 85 15.65 -2.38 -7.96
C PRO A 85 16.34 -1.02 -7.72
N GLN A 86 16.03 0.00 -8.51
CA GLN A 86 16.69 1.30 -8.42
C GLN A 86 16.22 2.06 -7.17
N GLN A 87 17.16 2.67 -6.44
CA GLN A 87 16.84 3.48 -5.26
C GLN A 87 16.30 4.87 -5.62
N THR A 88 16.75 5.44 -6.73
CA THR A 88 16.46 6.82 -7.13
C THR A 88 16.02 6.91 -8.59
N MET A 89 15.09 7.83 -8.86
CA MET A 89 14.67 8.22 -10.20
C MET A 89 14.63 9.74 -10.29
N ILE A 90 15.07 10.28 -11.43
CA ILE A 90 15.00 11.70 -11.73
C ILE A 90 14.00 11.90 -12.85
N LEU A 91 12.99 12.73 -12.59
CA LEU A 91 12.00 13.14 -13.56
C LEU A 91 12.31 14.56 -14.01
N ARG A 92 12.46 14.75 -15.33
CA ARG A 92 12.67 16.07 -15.94
C ARG A 92 11.34 16.63 -16.40
N GLY A 93 11.02 17.85 -15.99
CA GLY A 93 9.85 18.57 -16.50
C GLY A 93 10.13 19.08 -17.91
N GLU A 94 9.34 18.64 -18.89
CA GLU A 94 9.49 19.14 -20.26
C GLU A 94 8.97 20.58 -20.37
N ARG A 95 9.77 21.44 -21.01
CA ARG A 95 9.32 22.76 -21.48
C ARG A 95 8.38 22.48 -22.64
N SER A 96 7.09 22.78 -22.53
CA SER A 96 6.21 22.79 -23.69
C SER A 96 6.67 23.89 -24.64
N SER A 97 7.58 23.58 -25.55
CA SER A 97 8.03 24.47 -26.61
C SER A 97 7.06 24.42 -27.78
N GLU A 98 5.76 24.56 -27.53
CA GLU A 98 4.76 24.61 -28.58
C GLU A 98 3.50 25.26 -28.00
N ASN A 99 3.34 26.55 -28.30
CA ASN A 99 2.05 27.22 -28.28
C ASN A 99 1.18 26.55 -29.35
N PHE A 100 0.54 25.43 -29.05
CA PHE A 100 -0.56 24.99 -29.89
C PHE A 100 -1.75 25.91 -29.63
N SER A 101 -2.07 26.73 -30.64
CA SER A 101 -3.32 27.47 -30.69
C SER A 101 -4.50 26.52 -30.46
N CYS A 102 -5.55 27.06 -29.84
CA CYS A 102 -6.65 26.31 -29.23
C CYS A 102 -7.51 25.45 -30.18
N GLU A 103 -7.20 25.36 -31.48
CA GLU A 103 -8.04 24.65 -32.45
C GLU A 103 -7.52 23.27 -32.86
N ALA A 104 -6.26 22.90 -32.57
CA ALA A 104 -5.72 21.59 -32.92
C ALA A 104 -5.99 20.49 -31.84
N ARG A 105 -7.04 20.64 -31.02
CA ARG A 105 -7.26 19.83 -29.82
C ARG A 105 -8.17 18.59 -30.02
N LEU A 106 -8.83 18.44 -31.17
CA LEU A 106 -9.86 17.41 -31.35
C LEU A 106 -9.52 16.24 -32.28
N GLU A 107 -8.56 16.36 -33.20
CA GLU A 107 -8.33 15.31 -34.21
C GLU A 107 -7.10 14.42 -33.98
N LEU A 108 -6.14 14.81 -33.12
CA LEU A 108 -4.91 14.01 -32.88
C LEU A 108 -4.95 13.07 -31.66
N CYS A 109 -6.11 12.94 -31.00
CA CYS A 109 -6.26 12.20 -29.74
C CYS A 109 -7.12 10.93 -29.87
N LYS A 110 -7.28 10.37 -31.06
CA LYS A 110 -7.83 9.02 -31.23
C LYS A 110 -6.69 8.00 -31.30
N GLY A 111 -6.22 7.55 -30.12
CA GLY A 111 -5.50 6.26 -30.04
C GLY A 111 -4.14 6.20 -29.34
N LYS A 112 -3.53 7.32 -28.90
CA LYS A 112 -2.32 7.27 -28.06
C LYS A 112 -2.58 7.85 -26.67
N LYS A 113 -2.79 6.95 -25.71
CA LYS A 113 -2.86 7.22 -24.27
C LYS A 113 -1.54 7.88 -23.86
N ARG A 114 -1.52 9.21 -23.68
CA ARG A 114 -0.30 9.97 -23.41
C ARG A 114 0.30 9.55 -22.06
N GLU A 115 1.34 8.75 -22.15
CA GLU A 115 2.34 8.42 -21.13
C GLU A 115 3.26 9.65 -20.95
N ARG A 116 2.75 10.72 -20.33
CA ARG A 116 3.54 11.95 -20.15
C ARG A 116 3.33 12.49 -18.74
N ILE A 117 4.40 12.42 -17.94
CA ILE A 117 4.51 13.11 -16.66
C ILE A 117 4.21 14.59 -16.87
N GLU A 118 3.44 15.21 -15.97
CA GLU A 118 2.99 16.59 -16.06
C GLU A 118 4.12 17.57 -16.43
N ASN A 119 3.83 18.55 -17.29
CA ASN A 119 4.75 19.63 -17.66
C ASN A 119 5.10 20.51 -16.45
N PHE A 120 6.07 20.10 -15.62
CA PHE A 120 6.58 20.87 -14.49
C PHE A 120 7.84 21.67 -14.81
N SER A 121 7.91 22.31 -15.98
CA SER A 121 9.07 23.06 -16.49
C SER A 121 9.58 24.25 -15.65
N SER A 122 9.01 24.51 -14.47
CA SER A 122 9.48 25.53 -13.52
C SER A 122 9.63 24.94 -12.12
N LEU A 123 10.55 25.48 -11.32
CA LEU A 123 10.78 25.02 -9.94
C LEU A 123 9.49 25.03 -9.10
N ARG A 124 8.64 26.06 -9.26
CA ARG A 124 7.35 26.15 -8.57
C ARG A 124 6.46 24.95 -8.92
N LYS A 125 6.40 24.55 -10.19
CA LYS A 125 5.61 23.39 -10.62
C LYS A 125 6.25 22.08 -10.16
N ALA A 126 7.58 21.96 -10.20
CA ALA A 126 8.29 20.79 -9.69
C ALA A 126 8.05 20.58 -8.18
N LYS A 127 8.07 21.65 -7.39
CA LYS A 127 7.71 21.60 -5.95
C LYS A 127 6.27 21.13 -5.75
N LYS A 128 5.34 21.60 -6.58
CA LYS A 128 3.94 21.16 -6.53
C LYS A 128 3.81 19.67 -6.88
N PHE A 129 4.49 19.22 -7.93
CA PHE A 129 4.50 17.82 -8.35
C PHE A 129 5.08 16.91 -7.26
N ALA A 130 6.23 17.28 -6.68
CA ALA A 130 6.83 16.56 -5.56
C ALA A 130 5.86 16.44 -4.37
N ALA A 131 5.14 17.52 -4.04
CA ALA A 131 4.12 17.50 -3.00
C ALA A 131 2.92 16.60 -3.35
N THR A 132 2.47 16.58 -4.61
CA THR A 132 1.42 15.65 -5.07
C THR A 132 1.86 14.20 -4.92
N CYS A 133 3.10 13.87 -5.30
CA CYS A 133 3.64 12.52 -5.12
C CYS A 133 3.59 12.10 -3.65
N SER A 134 3.92 13.01 -2.73
CA SER A 134 3.83 12.72 -1.30
C SER A 134 2.40 12.56 -0.78
N ARG A 135 1.39 13.20 -1.39
CA ARG A 135 -0.02 13.14 -0.96
C ARG A 135 -0.78 11.94 -1.51
N ASN A 136 -0.57 11.60 -2.78
CA ASN A 136 -1.25 10.50 -3.47
C ASN A 136 -0.55 9.16 -3.25
N ARG A 137 0.31 9.09 -2.24
CA ARG A 137 1.09 7.91 -1.91
C ARG A 137 0.19 6.89 -1.21
N SER A 138 0.04 5.70 -1.81
CA SER A 138 -0.49 4.53 -1.12
C SER A 138 0.34 4.29 0.17
N PRO A 139 -0.27 3.86 1.28
CA PRO A 139 0.45 3.61 2.54
C PRO A 139 1.62 2.62 2.40
N GLU A 140 1.62 1.77 1.38
CA GLU A 140 2.56 0.66 1.20
C GLU A 140 3.95 1.04 0.65
N PRO A 141 4.13 1.69 -0.52
CA PRO A 141 5.46 2.07 -0.98
C PRO A 141 6.05 3.15 -0.10
N SER A 142 7.37 3.12 0.17
CA SER A 142 8.06 4.22 0.85
C SER A 142 9.10 4.96 0.04
N TYR A 143 8.80 6.23 -0.24
CA TYR A 143 9.67 7.14 -0.96
C TYR A 143 9.46 8.60 -0.53
N ILE A 144 10.44 9.44 -0.87
CA ILE A 144 10.43 10.88 -0.73
C ILE A 144 10.57 11.49 -2.13
N ALA A 145 9.79 12.52 -2.44
CA ALA A 145 9.94 13.29 -3.67
C ALA A 145 10.47 14.69 -3.33
N LYS A 146 11.49 15.16 -4.04
CA LYS A 146 12.08 16.50 -3.86
C LYS A 146 12.28 17.18 -5.20
N ALA A 147 11.91 18.45 -5.28
CA ALA A 147 12.28 19.28 -6.42
C ALA A 147 13.73 19.74 -6.27
N ILE A 148 14.51 19.65 -7.35
CA ILE A 148 15.89 20.13 -7.41
C ILE A 148 15.97 21.24 -8.47
N GLU A 149 16.74 22.27 -8.17
CA GLU A 149 17.01 23.40 -9.06
C GLU A 149 18.33 23.16 -9.80
N GLY A 150 18.33 23.39 -11.11
CA GLY A 150 19.46 23.29 -12.04
C GLY A 150 19.10 23.98 -13.35
N ASP A 151 19.70 23.59 -14.49
CA ASP A 151 19.37 24.11 -15.84
C ASP A 151 17.93 23.78 -16.33
N GLY A 152 17.08 23.29 -15.43
CA GLY A 152 15.70 22.89 -15.65
C GLY A 152 15.01 22.55 -14.34
N ALA A 153 13.73 22.21 -14.41
CA ALA A 153 12.95 21.79 -13.26
C ALA A 153 12.93 20.28 -13.16
N PHE A 154 13.50 19.75 -12.07
CA PHE A 154 13.64 18.31 -11.83
C PHE A 154 12.91 17.90 -10.56
N VAL A 155 12.38 16.69 -10.55
CA VAL A 155 11.90 16.02 -9.34
C VAL A 155 12.65 14.72 -9.17
N THR A 156 13.32 14.56 -8.03
CA THR A 156 13.96 13.32 -7.64
C THR A 156 13.03 12.55 -6.71
N ILE A 157 12.78 11.30 -7.06
CA ILE A 157 12.06 10.34 -6.23
C ILE A 157 13.09 9.38 -5.66
N THR A 158 13.18 9.32 -4.33
CA THR A 158 14.12 8.48 -3.60
C THR A 158 13.35 7.53 -2.71
N LYS A 159 13.53 6.22 -2.93
CA LYS A 159 12.99 5.18 -2.05
C LYS A 159 13.64 5.26 -0.68
N THR A 160 12.87 4.92 0.35
CA THR A 160 13.39 4.85 1.72
C THR A 160 13.35 3.42 2.22
N ARG A 161 14.16 3.12 3.23
CA ARG A 161 14.15 1.82 3.91
C ARG A 161 12.91 1.60 4.80
N GLN A 162 12.03 2.61 4.92
CA GLN A 162 10.90 2.54 5.83
C GLN A 162 9.94 1.41 5.43
N TRP A 163 9.71 1.19 4.12
CA TRP A 163 8.85 0.10 3.66
C TRP A 163 9.35 -1.25 4.19
N PHE A 164 10.66 -1.50 4.12
CA PHE A 164 11.25 -2.75 4.58
C PHE A 164 11.18 -2.91 6.11
N LYS A 165 11.38 -1.80 6.85
CA LYS A 165 11.19 -1.79 8.31
C LYS A 165 9.74 -2.07 8.70
N ASP A 166 8.79 -1.50 7.96
CA ASP A 166 7.37 -1.71 8.16
C ASP A 166 6.99 -3.16 7.83
N THR A 167 7.52 -3.73 6.75
CA THR A 167 7.40 -5.16 6.39
C THR A 167 7.89 -6.05 7.52
N GLN A 168 9.07 -5.79 8.09
CA GLN A 168 9.60 -6.56 9.22
C GLN A 168 8.72 -6.44 10.47
N THR A 169 8.22 -5.24 10.76
CA THR A 169 7.34 -4.98 11.90
C THR A 169 6.00 -5.69 11.74
N ASN A 170 5.39 -5.61 10.55
CA ASN A 170 4.15 -6.29 10.22
C ASN A 170 4.32 -7.80 10.27
N PHE A 171 5.44 -8.33 9.78
CA PHE A 171 5.74 -9.76 9.82
C PHE A 171 5.78 -10.31 11.25
N ALA A 172 6.44 -9.59 12.17
CA ALA A 172 6.46 -9.97 13.59
C ALA A 172 5.06 -9.92 14.21
N ARG A 173 4.33 -8.82 13.98
CA ARG A 173 2.96 -8.64 14.48
C ARG A 173 1.99 -9.71 13.98
N TYR A 174 2.06 -10.08 12.69
CA TYR A 174 1.16 -11.09 12.12
C TYR A 174 1.47 -12.50 12.63
N LYS A 175 2.75 -12.82 12.88
CA LYS A 175 3.12 -14.09 13.55
C LYS A 175 2.54 -14.18 14.96
N GLU A 176 2.61 -13.09 15.72
CA GLU A 176 2.04 -13.01 17.07
C GLU A 176 0.50 -13.14 17.03
N GLU A 177 -0.17 -12.41 16.13
CA GLU A 177 -1.62 -12.50 15.96
C GLU A 177 -2.07 -13.92 15.57
N LEU A 178 -1.36 -14.57 14.64
CA LEU A 178 -1.66 -15.95 14.23
C LEU A 178 -1.51 -16.94 15.40
N ALA A 179 -0.47 -16.78 16.23
CA ALA A 179 -0.27 -17.62 17.42
C ALA A 179 -1.44 -17.44 18.40
N ASN A 180 -1.82 -16.20 18.70
CA ASN A 180 -2.93 -15.89 19.61
C ASN A 180 -4.27 -16.46 19.10
N LEU A 181 -4.57 -16.32 17.80
CA LEU A 181 -5.80 -16.87 17.21
C LEU A 181 -5.82 -18.41 17.18
N SER A 182 -4.66 -19.03 17.00
CA SER A 182 -4.54 -20.50 17.00
C SER A 182 -4.79 -21.07 18.41
N ASP A 183 -4.24 -20.44 19.46
CA ASP A 183 -4.47 -20.84 20.85
C ASP A 183 -5.94 -20.74 21.27
N VAL A 184 -6.63 -19.68 20.81
CA VAL A 184 -8.08 -19.50 21.06
C VAL A 184 -8.90 -20.62 20.40
N SER A 185 -8.51 -21.07 19.22
CA SER A 185 -9.19 -22.18 18.53
C SER A 185 -8.99 -23.54 19.21
N CYS A 186 -7.84 -23.75 19.87
CA CYS A 186 -7.54 -24.99 20.61
C CYS A 186 -8.29 -25.09 21.94
N ASN A 187 -8.45 -23.98 22.67
CA ASN A 187 -9.15 -23.98 23.97
C ASN A 187 -10.68 -24.17 23.85
N VAL A 188 -11.25 -23.98 22.66
CA VAL A 188 -12.68 -24.22 22.38
C VAL A 188 -12.98 -25.70 22.09
N SER A 189 -11.98 -26.50 21.72
CA SER A 189 -12.19 -27.93 21.40
C SER A 189 -12.14 -28.85 22.63
N ILE A 190 -11.95 -28.30 23.83
CA ILE A 190 -11.77 -29.04 25.09
C ILE A 190 -12.89 -28.75 26.12
N ALA A 191 -13.87 -27.89 25.79
CA ALA A 191 -15.00 -27.57 26.66
C ALA A 191 -16.30 -28.22 26.20
#